data_AF-A0A927SKM5-F1
#
_entry.id   AF-A0A927SKM5-F1
#
_cell.length_a   1.000
_cell.length_b   1.000
_cell.length_c   1.000
_cell.angle_alpha   90.00
_cell.angle_beta   90.00
_cell.angle_gamma   90.00
#
_symmetry.space_group_name_H-M   'P 1'
#
loop_
_entity.id
_entity.type
_entity.pdbx_description
1 polymer ?
#
loop_
_entity_poly.entity_id
_entity_poly.type
_entity_poly.pdbx_seq_one_letter_code
_entity_poly.pdbx_strand_id
1 'polypeptide(L)'
;MTVKVSDVMRHVRNHFITHSIHAAWRNTGGKLTPDSALKPGMWIAVTGADAPTGVYQLDERGGIPNLGDAAWTGRVYLLNPPADFIHLCGDIACWAAANPDPSVTAEKLGEYSVSRASVTWQEAFAPALTPYRRMFTEVPV
;
A
#
# COMPACT_ATOMS: atom_id res chain seq x y z
N MET A 1 -13.34 -2.65 7.12
CA MET A 1 -12.18 -1.87 6.63
C MET A 1 -11.24 -2.84 5.90
N THR A 2 -10.97 -2.63 4.62
CA THR A 2 -10.02 -3.48 3.89
C THR A 2 -8.63 -2.87 4.01
N VAL A 3 -7.72 -3.55 4.73
CA VAL A 3 -6.32 -3.12 4.85
C VAL A 3 -5.65 -3.25 3.48
N LYS A 4 -5.07 -2.16 2.95
CA LYS A 4 -4.32 -2.20 1.69
C LYS A 4 -2.83 -2.36 1.97
N VAL A 5 -2.10 -2.86 0.98
CA VAL A 5 -0.63 -2.98 1.03
C VAL A 5 0.03 -1.63 1.35
N SER A 6 -0.53 -0.52 0.85
CA SER A 6 -0.08 0.84 1.17
C SER A 6 -0.13 1.17 2.66
N ASP A 7 -1.15 0.70 3.37
CA ASP A 7 -1.31 0.93 4.81
C ASP A 7 -0.24 0.19 5.62
N VAL A 8 0.04 -1.06 5.23
CA VAL A 8 1.09 -1.87 5.86
C VAL A 8 2.47 -1.26 5.61
N MET A 9 2.78 -0.90 4.35
CA MET A 9 4.05 -0.22 4.00
C MET A 9 4.24 1.09 4.77
N ARG A 10 3.18 1.88 4.92
CA ARG A 10 3.20 3.12 5.72
C ARG A 10 3.42 2.84 7.20
N HIS A 11 2.82 1.78 7.73
CA HIS A 11 3.01 1.36 9.12
C HIS A 11 4.45 0.92 9.40
N VAL A 12 5.05 0.11 8.51
CA VAL A 12 6.47 -0.28 8.64
C VAL A 12 7.45 0.82 8.26
N ARG A 13 6.96 1.97 7.77
CA ARG A 13 7.77 3.08 7.24
C ARG A 13 8.79 2.60 6.21
N ASN A 14 8.43 1.57 5.45
CA ASN A 14 9.30 0.94 4.49
C ASN A 14 8.50 0.62 3.24
N HIS A 15 8.84 1.31 2.17
CA HIS A 15 8.24 1.13 0.85
C HIS A 15 9.09 0.25 -0.07
N PHE A 16 10.20 -0.33 0.42
CA PHE A 16 11.12 -1.17 -0.38
C PHE A 16 11.56 -0.48 -1.69
N ILE A 17 11.86 0.82 -1.59
CA ILE A 17 12.27 1.61 -2.75
C ILE A 17 13.58 1.05 -3.28
N THR A 18 13.59 0.70 -4.56
CA THR A 18 14.79 0.29 -5.28
C THR A 18 15.33 1.43 -6.14
N HIS A 19 14.43 2.20 -6.76
CA HIS A 19 14.79 3.29 -7.64
C HIS A 19 13.75 4.39 -7.60
N SER A 20 14.14 5.62 -7.92
CA SER A 20 13.21 6.74 -8.06
C SER A 20 13.47 7.45 -9.38
N ILE A 21 12.40 7.72 -10.13
CA ILE A 21 12.46 8.32 -11.45
C ILE A 21 11.60 9.58 -11.42
N HIS A 22 12.23 10.71 -11.68
CA HIS A 22 11.55 11.98 -11.82
C HIS A 22 11.43 12.31 -13.30
N ALA A 23 10.19 12.32 -13.81
CA ALA A 23 9.91 12.53 -15.22
C ALA A 23 8.50 13.11 -15.43
N ALA A 24 8.22 13.56 -16.65
CA ALA A 24 6.87 13.81 -17.11
C ALA A 24 6.24 12.46 -17.45
N TRP A 25 5.30 12.03 -16.61
CA TRP A 25 4.58 10.77 -16.75
C TRP A 25 3.30 11.00 -17.54
N ARG A 26 3.04 10.09 -18.47
CA ARG A 26 1.77 10.02 -19.16
C ARG A 26 1.25 8.60 -19.10
N ASN A 27 0.07 8.44 -18.51
CA ASN A 27 -0.74 7.24 -18.69
C ASN A 27 -1.62 7.46 -19.92
N THR A 28 -1.44 6.60 -20.94
CA THR A 28 -2.32 6.58 -22.11
C THR A 28 -2.81 5.15 -22.35
N GLY A 29 -4.12 4.93 -22.28
CA GLY A 29 -4.73 3.60 -22.49
C GLY A 29 -4.20 2.53 -21.53
N GLY A 30 -3.76 2.91 -20.33
CA GLY A 30 -3.15 2.00 -19.36
C GLY A 30 -1.67 1.70 -19.62
N LYS A 31 -0.94 2.53 -20.39
CA LYS A 31 0.52 2.43 -20.49
C LYS A 31 1.18 3.68 -19.92
N LEU A 32 2.07 3.49 -18.96
CA LEU A 32 2.91 4.55 -18.41
C LEU A 32 4.11 4.84 -19.34
N THR A 33 4.26 6.09 -19.71
CA THR A 33 5.43 6.59 -20.45
C THR A 33 6.17 7.58 -19.56
N PRO A 34 7.50 7.49 -19.39
CA PRO A 34 8.46 6.60 -20.05
C PRO A 34 8.52 5.15 -19.49
N ASP A 35 8.46 4.17 -20.39
CA ASP A 35 8.28 2.72 -20.13
C ASP A 35 9.57 1.97 -19.75
N SER A 36 10.75 2.55 -20.01
CA SER A 36 12.03 1.81 -20.07
C SER A 36 12.50 1.19 -18.75
N ALA A 37 11.95 1.62 -17.61
CA ALA A 37 12.29 1.10 -16.29
C ALA A 37 11.15 0.30 -15.63
N LEU A 38 9.95 0.29 -16.22
CA LEU A 38 8.77 -0.32 -15.65
C LEU A 38 8.66 -1.76 -16.12
N LYS A 39 8.67 -2.70 -15.17
CA LYS A 39 8.42 -4.12 -15.47
C LYS A 39 6.97 -4.47 -15.10
N PRO A 40 6.31 -5.34 -15.88
CA PRO A 40 5.00 -5.85 -15.51
C PRO A 40 5.05 -6.55 -14.14
N GLY A 41 4.00 -6.37 -13.34
CA GLY A 41 3.90 -6.92 -11.99
C GLY A 41 4.67 -6.18 -10.90
N MET A 42 5.46 -5.15 -11.25
CA MET A 42 6.23 -4.35 -10.29
C MET A 42 5.30 -3.41 -9.49
N TRP A 43 5.66 -3.17 -8.24
CA TRP A 43 4.96 -2.19 -7.41
C TRP A 43 5.60 -0.82 -7.60
N ILE A 44 4.77 0.22 -7.73
CA ILE A 44 5.22 1.60 -7.85
C ILE A 44 4.49 2.50 -6.87
N ALA A 45 5.18 3.47 -6.29
CA ALA A 45 4.56 4.60 -5.60
C ALA A 45 4.66 5.83 -6.48
N VAL A 46 3.52 6.45 -6.77
CA VAL A 46 3.44 7.68 -7.56
C VAL A 46 3.28 8.85 -6.60
N THR A 47 4.07 9.90 -6.81
CA THR A 47 3.97 11.18 -6.09
C THR A 47 4.09 12.34 -7.07
N GLY A 48 3.24 13.36 -6.93
CA GLY A 48 3.31 14.55 -7.78
C GLY A 48 2.09 15.45 -7.63
N ALA A 49 2.22 16.70 -8.06
CA ALA A 49 1.08 17.60 -8.22
C ALA A 49 0.19 17.08 -9.35
N ASP A 50 -1.12 16.99 -9.08
CA ASP A 50 -2.14 16.41 -10.00
C ASP A 50 -1.92 14.93 -10.36
N ALA A 51 -0.96 14.27 -9.71
CA ALA A 51 -0.72 12.86 -9.89
C ALA A 51 -1.70 12.03 -9.04
N PRO A 52 -2.10 10.84 -9.50
CA PRO A 52 -2.80 9.86 -8.68
C PRO A 52 -1.82 9.35 -7.61
N THR A 53 -1.69 10.09 -6.51
CA THR A 53 -0.73 9.79 -5.46
C THR A 53 -1.17 8.52 -4.73
N GLY A 54 -0.31 7.52 -4.71
CA GLY A 54 -0.65 6.22 -4.15
C GLY A 54 0.35 5.14 -4.51
N VAL A 55 0.11 3.94 -3.98
CA VAL A 55 0.87 2.73 -4.30
C VAL A 55 0.04 1.87 -5.24
N TYR A 56 0.60 1.50 -6.38
CA TYR A 56 -0.07 0.74 -7.42
C TYR A 56 0.81 -0.44 -7.85
N GLN A 57 0.17 -1.55 -8.19
CA GLN A 57 0.84 -2.66 -8.87
C GLN A 57 0.65 -2.49 -10.37
N LEU A 58 1.73 -2.63 -11.14
CA LEU A 58 1.66 -2.59 -12.58
C LEU A 58 1.07 -3.87 -13.13
N ASP A 59 0.16 -3.73 -14.10
CA ASP A 59 -0.40 -4.82 -14.89
C ASP A 59 0.65 -5.45 -15.83
N GLU A 60 0.30 -6.56 -16.50
CA GLU A 60 1.14 -7.22 -17.52
C GLU A 60 1.56 -6.28 -18.65
N ARG A 61 0.82 -5.18 -18.85
CA ARG A 61 1.11 -4.14 -19.83
C ARG A 61 1.99 -2.99 -19.29
N GLY A 62 2.46 -3.07 -18.05
CA GLY A 62 3.21 -1.98 -17.40
C GLY A 62 2.33 -0.78 -17.00
N GLY A 63 1.02 -1.02 -16.89
CA GLY A 63 -0.01 -0.02 -16.62
C GLY A 63 -0.47 0.03 -15.17
N ILE A 64 -0.96 1.18 -14.71
CA ILE A 64 -1.70 1.24 -13.46
C ILE A 64 -3.16 0.85 -13.75
N PRO A 65 -3.68 -0.25 -13.16
CA PRO A 65 -5.07 -0.64 -13.36
C PRO A 65 -6.01 0.42 -12.80
N ASN A 66 -7.12 0.66 -13.49
CA ASN A 66 -8.15 1.65 -13.13
C ASN A 66 -7.68 3.12 -13.09
N LEU A 67 -6.51 3.43 -13.65
CA LEU A 67 -6.09 4.79 -13.87
C LEU A 67 -6.45 5.19 -15.31
N GLY A 68 -7.32 6.19 -15.46
CA GLY A 68 -7.64 6.78 -16.75
C GLY A 68 -6.46 7.51 -17.39
N ASP A 69 -6.65 7.98 -18.62
CA ASP A 69 -5.66 8.79 -19.31
C ASP A 69 -5.34 10.05 -18.49
N ALA A 70 -4.09 10.16 -18.05
CA ALA A 70 -3.63 11.23 -17.18
C ALA A 70 -2.19 11.57 -17.51
N ALA A 71 -1.86 12.86 -17.48
CA ALA A 71 -0.49 13.34 -17.64
C ALA A 71 -0.12 14.17 -16.42
N TRP A 72 0.98 13.84 -15.77
CA TRP A 72 1.48 14.55 -14.60
C TRP A 72 3.00 14.61 -14.63
N THR A 73 3.57 15.60 -13.96
CA THR A 73 5.02 15.66 -13.75
C THR A 73 5.28 15.36 -12.28
N GLY A 74 6.08 14.35 -12.02
CA GLY A 74 6.27 13.89 -10.65
C GLY A 74 7.35 12.83 -10.51
N ARG A 75 7.45 12.30 -9.31
CA ARG A 75 8.41 11.25 -8.95
C ARG A 75 7.67 9.93 -8.77
N VAL A 76 8.11 8.92 -9.51
CA VAL A 76 7.66 7.54 -9.37
C VAL A 76 8.78 6.75 -8.70
N TYR A 77 8.44 6.08 -7.61
CA TYR A 77 9.33 5.20 -6.88
C TYR A 77 9.03 3.76 -7.27
N LEU A 78 10.04 3.05 -7.78
CA LEU A 78 9.96 1.61 -8.03
C LEU A 78 10.14 0.89 -6.70
N LEU A 79 9.14 0.10 -6.34
CA LEU A 79 9.10 -0.68 -5.11
C LEU A 79 9.36 -2.14 -5.46
N ASN A 80 10.25 -2.77 -4.71
CA ASN A 80 10.52 -4.20 -4.82
C ASN A 80 10.26 -4.90 -3.48
N PRO A 81 8.99 -4.95 -3.03
CA PRO A 81 8.64 -5.65 -1.81
C PRO A 81 8.92 -7.15 -1.96
N PRO A 82 9.51 -7.81 -0.94
CA PRO A 82 9.69 -9.25 -0.97
C PRO A 82 8.34 -9.98 -1.00
N ALA A 83 8.30 -11.15 -1.65
CA ALA A 83 7.08 -11.94 -1.80
C ALA A 83 6.43 -12.23 -0.44
N ASP A 84 7.22 -12.60 0.57
CA ASP A 84 6.77 -12.82 1.95
C ASP A 84 6.00 -11.62 2.53
N PHE A 85 6.43 -10.39 2.22
CA PHE A 85 5.74 -9.19 2.70
C PHE A 85 4.39 -9.01 2.01
N ILE A 86 4.29 -9.32 0.71
CA ILE A 86 3.02 -9.27 -0.01
C ILE A 86 2.05 -10.34 0.52
N HIS A 87 2.55 -11.55 0.78
CA HIS A 87 1.78 -12.60 1.44
C HIS A 87 1.29 -12.17 2.81
N LEU A 88 2.16 -11.55 3.63
CA LEU A 88 1.80 -11.01 4.94
C LEU A 88 0.72 -9.93 4.84
N CYS A 89 0.78 -9.04 3.83
CA CYS A 89 -0.26 -8.04 3.61
C CYS A 89 -1.61 -8.69 3.27
N GLY A 90 -1.60 -9.77 2.48
CA GLY A 90 -2.79 -10.57 2.18
C GLY A 90 -3.36 -11.24 3.43
N ASP A 91 -2.49 -11.79 4.27
CA ASP A 91 -2.86 -12.42 5.55
C ASP A 91 -3.47 -11.39 6.51
N ILE A 92 -2.84 -10.22 6.65
CA ILE A 92 -3.37 -9.09 7.42
C ILE A 92 -4.75 -8.65 6.90
N ALA A 93 -4.92 -8.55 5.57
CA ALA A 93 -6.19 -8.15 4.97
C ALA A 93 -7.29 -9.20 5.22
N CYS A 94 -6.95 -10.49 5.11
CA CYS A 94 -7.85 -11.59 5.43
C CYS A 94 -8.22 -11.61 6.92
N TRP A 95 -7.22 -11.45 7.79
CA TRP A 95 -7.39 -11.38 9.23
C TRP A 95 -8.24 -10.18 9.65
N ALA A 96 -8.02 -9.00 9.06
CA ALA A 96 -8.81 -7.79 9.33
C ALA A 96 -10.24 -7.90 8.80
N ALA A 97 -10.47 -8.67 7.73
CA ALA A 97 -11.83 -8.98 7.27
C ALA A 97 -12.54 -9.94 8.23
N ALA A 98 -11.82 -10.91 8.81
CA ALA A 98 -12.34 -11.84 9.80
C ALA A 98 -12.50 -11.24 11.21
N ASN A 99 -11.73 -10.19 11.52
CA ASN A 99 -11.75 -9.47 12.79
C ASN A 99 -12.08 -7.99 12.54
N PRO A 100 -13.32 -7.67 12.11
CA PRO A 100 -13.74 -6.28 12.00
C PRO A 100 -13.69 -5.63 13.39
N ASP A 101 -13.14 -4.43 13.46
CA ASP A 101 -13.02 -3.68 14.71
C ASP A 101 -14.40 -3.51 15.37
N PRO A 102 -14.61 -3.96 16.61
CA PRO A 102 -15.91 -3.94 17.27
C PRO A 102 -16.34 -2.51 17.67
N SER A 103 -15.50 -1.49 17.50
CA SER A 103 -15.94 -0.09 17.63
C SER A 103 -17.02 0.31 16.61
N VAL A 104 -17.18 -0.46 15.53
CA VAL A 104 -18.27 -0.30 14.55
C VAL A 104 -19.55 -1.03 15.01
N THR A 105 -19.48 -1.93 15.98
CA THR A 105 -20.61 -2.74 16.49
C THR A 105 -20.93 -2.43 17.96
N ALA A 106 -20.66 -1.21 18.41
CA ALA A 106 -21.18 -0.70 19.68
C ALA A 106 -22.61 -0.16 19.52
N GLU A 107 -23.51 -0.94 18.91
CA GLU A 107 -24.94 -0.70 19.08
C GLU A 107 -25.34 -1.27 20.44
N LYS A 108 -25.61 -0.37 21.39
CA LYS A 108 -26.09 -0.60 22.75
C LYS A 108 -26.86 -1.92 22.93
N LEU A 109 -26.18 -2.95 23.43
CA LEU A 109 -26.81 -4.09 24.10
C LEU A 109 -26.50 -3.96 25.58
N GLY A 110 -27.57 -3.91 26.39
CA GLY A 110 -27.61 -3.36 27.75
C GLY A 110 -26.48 -3.75 28.70
N GLU A 111 -26.15 -2.76 29.56
CA GLU A 111 -25.50 -2.80 30.90
C GLU A 111 -24.28 -3.71 31.18
N TYR A 112 -23.77 -4.48 30.21
CA TYR A 112 -22.58 -5.30 30.37
C TYR A 112 -21.53 -4.91 29.34
N SER A 113 -20.64 -4.00 29.73
CA SER A 113 -19.42 -3.68 28.97
C SER A 113 -18.44 -4.84 29.08
N VAL A 114 -18.49 -5.79 28.15
CA VAL A 114 -17.36 -6.70 27.92
C VAL A 114 -16.30 -5.92 27.15
N SER A 115 -15.39 -5.27 27.86
CA SER A 115 -14.20 -4.64 27.28
C SER A 115 -13.23 -5.72 26.81
N ARG A 116 -13.51 -6.34 25.66
CA ARG A 116 -12.51 -7.16 24.99
C ARG A 116 -11.51 -6.18 24.37
N ALA A 117 -10.26 -6.20 24.85
CA ALA A 117 -9.19 -5.44 24.22
C ALA A 117 -9.10 -5.89 22.75
N SER A 118 -9.51 -5.03 21.84
CA SER A 118 -9.42 -5.27 20.41
C SER A 118 -7.96 -5.17 20.03
N VAL A 119 -7.32 -6.32 19.79
CA VAL A 119 -5.96 -6.33 19.25
C VAL A 119 -6.06 -5.83 17.81
N THR A 120 -5.37 -4.74 17.49
CA THR A 120 -5.32 -4.25 16.11
C THR A 120 -4.43 -5.18 15.28
N TRP A 121 -4.63 -5.24 13.95
CA TRP A 121 -3.73 -6.02 13.09
C TRP A 121 -2.26 -5.56 13.24
N GLN A 122 -2.04 -4.29 13.59
CA GLN A 122 -0.72 -3.73 13.86
C GLN A 122 -0.04 -4.43 15.05
N GLU A 123 -0.81 -4.77 16.08
CA GLU A 123 -0.31 -5.49 17.26
C GLU A 123 -0.23 -7.00 17.02
N ALA A 124 -1.24 -7.59 16.36
CA ALA A 124 -1.26 -9.02 16.04
C ALA A 124 -0.10 -9.44 15.13
N PHE A 125 0.23 -8.59 14.14
CA PHE A 125 1.30 -8.83 13.19
C PHE A 125 2.58 -8.04 13.48
N ALA A 126 2.67 -7.34 14.62
CA ALA A 126 3.88 -6.65 15.08
C ALA A 126 5.16 -7.50 14.97
N PRO A 127 5.20 -8.77 15.45
CA PRO A 127 6.43 -9.57 15.35
C PRO A 127 6.81 -9.88 13.90
N ALA A 128 5.84 -10.11 13.02
CA ALA A 128 6.07 -10.38 11.61
C ALA A 128 6.49 -9.12 10.82
N LEU A 129 6.03 -7.95 11.24
CA LEU A 129 6.35 -6.65 10.63
C LEU A 129 7.66 -6.03 11.15
N THR A 130 8.13 -6.46 12.31
CA THR A 130 9.39 -6.03 12.93
C THR A 130 10.61 -6.12 12.01
N PRO A 131 10.88 -7.24 11.30
CA PRO A 131 12.04 -7.33 10.41
C PRO A 131 11.97 -6.36 9.20
N TYR A 132 10.77 -5.93 8.83
CA TYR A 132 10.56 -5.03 7.69
C TYR A 132 10.50 -3.55 8.08
N ARG A 133 10.46 -3.22 9.38
CA ARG A 133 10.45 -1.83 9.85
C ARG A 133 11.78 -1.14 9.55
N ARG A 134 11.72 -0.01 8.84
CA ARG A 134 12.86 0.92 8.74
C ARG A 134 12.71 2.06 9.75
N MET A 135 13.84 2.47 10.33
CA MET A 135 13.90 3.61 11.27
C MET A 135 13.58 4.94 10.58
N PHE A 136 13.90 5.07 9.28
CA PHE A 136 13.67 6.26 8.47
C PHE A 136 12.89 5.89 7.19
N THR A 137 11.86 6.68 6.87
CA THR A 137 11.13 6.53 5.60
C THR A 137 11.82 7.39 4.54
N GLU A 138 12.14 6.81 3.38
CA GLU A 138 12.77 7.52 2.26
C GLU A 138 11.72 8.11 1.30
N VAL A 139 10.44 7.78 1.48
CA VAL A 139 9.32 8.40 0.74
C VAL A 139 8.78 9.56 1.57
N PRO A 140 8.90 10.82 1.12
CA PRO A 140 8.07 11.89 1.64
C PRO A 140 6.64 11.65 1.14
N VAL A 141 5.79 11.08 2.00
CA VAL A 141 4.33 11.07 1.85
C VAL A 141 3.73 12.23 2.62
#